data_AF-A0A067Q297-F1
#
_entry.id   AF-A0A067Q297-F1
#
_cell.length_a   1.000
_cell.length_b   1.000
_cell.length_c   1.000
_cell.angle_alpha   90.00
_cell.angle_beta   90.00
_cell.angle_gamma   90.00
#
_symmetry.space_group_name_H-M   'P 1'
#
loop_
_entity.id
_entity.type
_entity.pdbx_description
1 polymer ?
#
loop_
_entity_poly.entity_id
_entity_poly.type
_entity_poly.pdbx_seq_one_letter_code
_entity_poly.pdbx_strand_id
1 'polypeptide(L)'
;MPAARTPKTTPRSKPAPGHATRLQQSSNGRAPPLMPKPKATFTMSKVMGLESKPYRAMTTRIREIGEKYLDTSKTWADQTHHAREVFLREARKSNPIFEEYVDAWPVQYYTANLWLAKKLSREKLSSQDRADGNSTDPGEDPDEDGNEGFSEGQERGHKVEQKPEYRKSSSALNPPSNRNGGTCTASGSQSTMSSSSGVVPASQAAPPLRQVCGSKQDAPSPSLKSSSTQSPQASSNSRQRRCPHLPKFFTEDEDVYNACRKYGLASPAGWELFLHSDISEREDILDHFFITRQVSPIQYRRMVKEVLALCDQQ
;
A
#
# COMPACT_ATOMS: atom_id res chain seq x y z
N MET A 1 29.61 38.57 74.79
CA MET A 1 28.47 37.65 74.65
C MET A 1 28.79 36.63 73.55
N PRO A 2 29.29 35.43 73.89
CA PRO A 2 29.58 34.41 72.88
C PRO A 2 28.32 33.59 72.56
N ALA A 3 27.98 33.50 71.27
CA ALA A 3 26.88 32.67 70.78
C ALA A 3 27.32 31.22 70.64
N ALA A 4 26.62 30.33 71.35
CA ALA A 4 26.84 28.89 71.35
C ALA A 4 26.53 28.27 69.97
N ARG A 5 27.47 27.48 69.45
CA ARG A 5 27.27 26.63 68.27
C ARG A 5 26.73 25.28 68.73
N THR A 6 25.54 24.90 68.26
CA THR A 6 24.97 23.56 68.43
C THR A 6 25.44 22.62 67.32
N PRO A 7 25.59 21.31 67.61
CA PRO A 7 26.06 20.32 66.64
C PRO A 7 24.97 19.91 65.64
N LYS A 8 25.38 19.85 64.38
CA LYS A 8 24.64 19.41 63.20
C LYS A 8 24.30 17.91 63.30
N THR A 9 23.02 17.60 63.50
CA THR A 9 22.50 16.22 63.52
C THR A 9 22.39 15.68 62.09
N THR A 10 23.14 14.62 61.79
CA THR A 10 23.06 13.87 60.53
C THR A 10 21.81 12.99 60.51
N PRO A 11 20.96 13.03 59.48
CA PRO A 11 19.84 12.10 59.36
C PRO A 11 20.34 10.70 58.97
N ARG A 12 19.99 9.74 59.82
CA ARG A 12 20.19 8.30 59.68
C ARG A 12 19.39 7.78 58.47
N SER A 13 20.10 7.44 57.39
CA SER A 13 19.54 6.75 56.22
C SER A 13 18.89 5.43 56.64
N LYS A 14 17.60 5.29 56.33
CA LYS A 14 16.89 4.01 56.38
C LYS A 14 17.43 3.10 55.27
N PRO A 15 17.76 1.84 55.55
CA PRO A 15 18.06 0.88 54.50
C PRO A 15 16.79 0.63 53.68
N ALA A 16 16.89 0.86 52.37
CA ALA A 16 15.83 0.59 51.42
C ALA A 16 15.47 -0.92 51.44
N PRO A 17 14.19 -1.29 51.26
CA PRO A 17 13.79 -2.68 51.18
C PRO A 17 14.52 -3.33 50.00
N GLY A 18 15.24 -4.40 50.29
CA GLY A 18 15.99 -5.17 49.29
C GLY A 18 15.10 -5.49 48.11
N HIS A 19 15.48 -4.95 46.95
CA HIS A 19 14.98 -5.41 45.67
C HIS A 19 15.31 -6.90 45.59
N ALA A 20 14.28 -7.73 45.80
CA ALA A 20 14.33 -9.13 45.45
C ALA A 20 14.81 -9.19 44.01
N THR A 21 16.04 -9.67 43.85
CA THR A 21 16.62 -9.98 42.55
C THR A 21 15.73 -11.09 42.02
N ARG A 22 14.72 -10.69 41.23
CA ARG A 22 13.81 -11.57 40.52
C ARG A 22 14.71 -12.34 39.57
N LEU A 23 15.14 -13.52 40.03
CA LEU A 23 15.78 -14.55 39.24
C LEU A 23 14.98 -14.64 37.95
N GLN A 24 15.55 -14.11 36.89
CA GLN A 24 15.12 -14.37 35.54
C GLN A 24 15.27 -15.88 35.40
N GLN A 25 14.16 -16.59 35.56
CA GLN A 25 14.07 -17.97 35.16
C GLN A 25 14.39 -17.96 33.67
N SER A 26 15.63 -18.36 33.35
CA SER A 26 16.05 -18.75 32.01
C SER A 26 15.21 -19.95 31.62
N SER A 27 13.98 -19.70 31.18
CA SER A 27 13.14 -20.68 30.55
C SER A 27 13.86 -21.13 29.28
N ASN A 28 14.21 -22.41 29.25
CA ASN A 28 14.84 -23.12 28.15
C ASN A 28 14.38 -22.61 26.78
N GLY A 29 15.23 -21.79 26.12
CA GLY A 29 15.48 -21.61 24.67
C GLY A 29 14.35 -21.70 23.63
N ARG A 30 13.08 -21.81 24.00
CA ARG A 30 11.96 -21.93 23.08
C ARG A 30 11.49 -20.52 22.76
N ALA A 31 11.78 -20.08 21.53
CA ALA A 31 11.25 -18.83 21.01
C ALA A 31 9.73 -18.79 21.28
N PRO A 32 9.21 -17.68 21.84
CA PRO A 32 7.77 -17.53 22.05
C PRO A 32 7.02 -17.76 20.73
N PRO A 33 5.83 -18.37 20.77
CA PRO A 33 5.05 -18.60 19.55
C PRO A 33 4.74 -17.26 18.87
N LEU A 34 5.13 -17.14 17.60
CA LEU A 34 4.91 -15.94 16.81
C LEU A 34 3.41 -15.70 16.61
N MET A 35 2.98 -14.44 16.75
CA MET A 35 1.59 -14.03 16.59
C MET A 35 1.20 -13.94 15.11
N PRO A 36 0.25 -14.76 14.62
CA PRO A 36 -0.22 -14.69 13.24
C PRO A 36 -1.13 -13.47 13.02
N LYS A 37 -1.31 -13.08 11.75
CA LYS A 37 -2.24 -12.02 11.37
C LYS A 37 -3.69 -12.44 11.67
N PRO A 38 -4.49 -11.61 12.37
CA PRO A 38 -5.90 -11.90 12.61
C PRO A 38 -6.71 -11.96 11.30
N LYS A 39 -7.69 -12.87 11.23
CA LYS A 39 -8.58 -13.03 10.05
C LYS A 39 -9.76 -12.05 10.03
N ALA A 40 -10.14 -11.52 11.18
CA ALA A 40 -11.27 -10.59 11.33
C ALA A 40 -10.83 -9.12 11.15
N THR A 41 -11.78 -8.18 11.13
CA THR A 41 -11.47 -6.75 11.23
C THR A 41 -10.81 -6.44 12.58
N PHE A 42 -9.70 -5.71 12.57
CA PHE A 42 -8.95 -5.38 13.78
C PHE A 42 -8.35 -3.97 13.72
N THR A 43 -8.08 -3.41 14.89
CA THR A 43 -7.28 -2.18 15.04
C THR A 43 -5.86 -2.56 15.43
N MET A 44 -4.86 -2.07 14.69
CA MET A 44 -3.47 -2.49 14.90
C MET A 44 -2.95 -2.18 16.30
N SER A 45 -3.32 -1.04 16.89
CA SER A 45 -2.99 -0.68 18.27
C SER A 45 -3.50 -1.72 19.28
N LYS A 46 -4.76 -2.15 19.13
CA LYS A 46 -5.40 -3.16 19.99
C LYS A 46 -4.74 -4.53 19.85
N VAL A 47 -4.41 -4.95 18.62
CA VAL A 47 -3.73 -6.23 18.39
C VAL A 47 -2.33 -6.25 18.99
N MET A 48 -1.65 -5.10 18.96
CA MET A 48 -0.31 -4.97 19.53
C MET A 48 -0.30 -4.69 21.04
N GLY A 49 -1.47 -4.51 21.67
CA GLY A 49 -1.56 -4.12 23.08
C GLY A 49 -0.91 -2.75 23.37
N LEU A 50 -0.82 -1.87 22.37
CA LEU A 50 -0.21 -0.55 22.51
C LEU A 50 -1.28 0.52 22.73
N GLU A 51 -1.05 1.37 23.72
CA GLU A 51 -1.83 2.60 23.90
C GLU A 51 -1.62 3.59 22.74
N SER A 52 -2.50 4.59 22.63
CA SER A 52 -2.46 5.57 21.54
C SER A 52 -1.10 6.29 21.40
N LYS A 53 -0.51 6.74 22.50
CA LYS A 53 0.78 7.45 22.51
C LYS A 53 1.97 6.58 22.04
N PRO A 54 2.25 5.39 22.62
CA PRO A 54 3.33 4.53 22.14
C PRO A 54 3.08 4.03 20.71
N TYR A 55 1.82 3.77 20.33
CA TYR A 55 1.47 3.42 18.97
C TYR A 55 1.79 4.56 17.97
N ARG A 56 1.49 5.82 18.30
CA ARG A 56 1.86 6.99 17.48
C ARG A 56 3.37 7.11 17.33
N ALA A 57 4.13 6.95 18.41
CA ALA A 57 5.60 6.99 18.35
C ALA A 57 6.17 5.90 17.45
N MET A 58 5.68 4.66 17.61
CA MET A 58 6.08 3.51 16.78
C MET A 58 5.77 3.75 15.30
N THR A 59 4.56 4.20 14.97
CA THR A 59 4.14 4.45 13.58
C THR A 59 4.88 5.62 12.94
N THR A 60 5.23 6.66 13.69
CA THR A 60 6.17 7.70 13.24
C THR A 60 7.53 7.12 12.90
N ARG A 61 8.09 6.27 13.77
CA ARG A 61 9.38 5.63 13.48
C ARG A 61 9.35 4.72 12.25
N ILE A 62 8.26 3.98 12.05
CA ILE A 62 8.06 3.17 10.83
C ILE A 62 8.06 4.05 9.57
N ARG A 63 7.41 5.23 9.62
CA ARG A 63 7.38 6.17 8.48
C ARG A 63 8.78 6.67 8.15
N GLU A 64 9.55 7.11 9.14
CA GLU A 64 10.94 7.57 8.94
C GLU A 64 11.82 6.49 8.26
N ILE A 65 11.68 5.23 8.70
CA ILE A 65 12.40 4.10 8.10
C ILE A 65 11.89 3.85 6.67
N GLY A 66 10.59 3.93 6.47
CA GLY A 66 9.96 3.79 5.16
C GLY A 66 10.43 4.84 4.16
N GLU A 67 10.52 6.10 4.56
CA GLU A 67 11.00 7.19 3.69
C GLU A 67 12.47 7.02 3.30
N LYS A 68 13.25 6.34 4.14
CA LYS A 68 14.65 6.06 3.86
C LYS A 68 14.86 4.88 2.90
N TYR A 69 14.03 3.84 2.98
CA TYR A 69 14.29 2.57 2.28
C TYR A 69 13.25 2.19 1.23
N LEU A 70 12.08 2.83 1.19
CA LEU A 70 11.01 2.56 0.23
C LEU A 70 10.83 3.71 -0.73
N ASP A 71 10.36 3.39 -1.94
CA ASP A 71 9.95 4.39 -2.91
C ASP A 71 8.52 4.85 -2.60
N THR A 72 8.35 6.04 -2.04
CA THR A 72 7.02 6.50 -1.60
C THR A 72 6.06 6.85 -2.76
N SER A 73 6.55 6.85 -4.01
CA SER A 73 5.72 7.04 -5.21
C SER A 73 5.07 5.74 -5.69
N LYS A 74 5.41 4.60 -5.08
CA LYS A 74 4.95 3.26 -5.46
C LYS A 74 4.06 2.63 -4.40
N THR A 75 3.13 1.78 -4.82
CA THR A 75 2.36 0.95 -3.89
C THR A 75 3.28 -0.08 -3.22
N TRP A 76 2.82 -0.71 -2.14
CA TRP A 76 3.60 -1.76 -1.47
C TRP A 76 3.92 -2.95 -2.38
N ALA A 77 2.98 -3.34 -3.25
CA ALA A 77 3.18 -4.45 -4.19
C ALA A 77 4.20 -4.12 -5.28
N ASP A 78 4.30 -2.85 -5.66
CA ASP A 78 5.24 -2.37 -6.68
C ASP A 78 6.66 -2.11 -6.14
N GLN A 79 6.89 -2.29 -4.83
CA GLN A 79 8.21 -2.17 -4.24
C GLN A 79 9.10 -3.34 -4.66
N THR A 80 10.38 -3.06 -4.89
CA THR A 80 11.36 -4.13 -5.13
C THR A 80 11.43 -5.05 -3.91
N HIS A 81 11.63 -6.35 -4.14
CA HIS A 81 11.74 -7.33 -3.05
C HIS A 81 12.83 -6.92 -2.04
N HIS A 82 14.00 -6.51 -2.54
CA HIS A 82 15.11 -6.07 -1.72
C HIS A 82 14.76 -4.86 -0.84
N ALA A 83 14.06 -3.84 -1.36
CA ALA A 83 13.65 -2.68 -0.57
C ALA A 83 12.73 -3.08 0.58
N ARG A 84 11.77 -4.00 0.32
CA ARG A 84 10.87 -4.54 1.35
C ARG A 84 11.62 -5.28 2.44
N GLU A 85 12.58 -6.14 2.08
CA GLU A 85 13.41 -6.88 3.05
C GLU A 85 14.27 -5.96 3.91
N VAL A 86 14.96 -4.99 3.31
CA VAL A 86 15.80 -4.02 4.02
C VAL A 86 14.94 -3.20 5.00
N PHE A 87 13.79 -2.72 4.53
CA PHE A 87 12.84 -1.98 5.34
C PHE A 87 12.35 -2.80 6.54
N LEU A 88 11.91 -4.05 6.33
CA LEU A 88 11.41 -4.90 7.41
C LEU A 88 12.50 -5.24 8.44
N ARG A 89 13.72 -5.52 7.98
CA ARG A 89 14.87 -5.76 8.86
C ARG A 89 15.17 -4.54 9.75
N GLU A 90 15.20 -3.34 9.16
CA GLU A 90 15.46 -2.10 9.90
C GLU A 90 14.31 -1.73 10.84
N ALA A 91 13.06 -2.00 10.43
CA ALA A 91 11.89 -1.84 11.29
C ALA A 91 11.99 -2.73 12.54
N ARG A 92 12.28 -4.04 12.38
CA ARG A 92 12.49 -4.96 13.51
C ARG A 92 13.62 -4.51 14.43
N LYS A 93 14.75 -4.10 13.86
CA LYS A 93 15.89 -3.56 14.62
C LYS A 93 15.53 -2.32 15.44
N SER A 94 14.70 -1.44 14.90
CA SER A 94 14.29 -0.20 15.59
C SER A 94 13.24 -0.43 16.68
N ASN A 95 12.40 -1.44 16.53
CA ASN A 95 11.26 -1.74 17.41
C ASN A 95 11.18 -3.26 17.59
N PRO A 96 11.85 -3.81 18.62
CA PRO A 96 11.94 -5.26 18.83
C PRO A 96 10.60 -5.97 19.02
N ILE A 97 9.53 -5.24 19.37
CA ILE A 97 8.16 -5.78 19.46
C ILE A 97 7.72 -6.49 18.17
N PHE A 98 8.26 -6.11 17.01
CA PHE A 98 7.92 -6.75 15.74
C PHE A 98 8.47 -8.17 15.57
N GLU A 99 9.43 -8.59 16.39
CA GLU A 99 9.94 -9.96 16.40
C GLU A 99 8.91 -10.97 16.93
N GLU A 100 7.91 -10.50 17.69
CA GLU A 100 6.82 -11.33 18.22
C GLU A 100 5.78 -11.70 17.15
N TYR A 101 5.84 -11.10 15.96
CA TYR A 101 4.84 -11.26 14.91
C TYR A 101 5.41 -12.00 13.72
N VAL A 102 4.63 -12.92 13.17
CA VAL A 102 4.98 -13.64 11.93
C VAL A 102 5.24 -12.61 10.82
N ASP A 103 6.42 -12.69 10.23
CA ASP A 103 6.90 -11.82 9.14
C ASP A 103 6.84 -10.31 9.44
N ALA A 104 6.75 -9.91 10.71
CA ALA A 104 6.46 -8.53 11.10
C ALA A 104 5.24 -7.96 10.34
N TRP A 105 4.18 -8.76 10.20
CA TRP A 105 2.96 -8.36 9.49
C TRP A 105 2.36 -7.03 9.96
N PRO A 106 2.46 -6.56 11.22
CA PRO A 106 1.96 -5.23 11.60
C PRO A 106 2.64 -4.10 10.84
N VAL A 107 3.96 -4.21 10.63
CA VAL A 107 4.74 -3.24 9.86
C VAL A 107 4.26 -3.22 8.41
N GLN A 108 4.12 -4.40 7.80
CA GLN A 108 3.64 -4.53 6.43
C GLN A 108 2.22 -3.96 6.27
N TYR A 109 1.32 -4.30 7.20
CA TYR A 109 -0.07 -3.86 7.19
C TYR A 109 -0.18 -2.34 7.28
N TYR A 110 0.52 -1.73 8.23
CA TYR A 110 0.53 -0.27 8.40
C TYR A 110 1.06 0.44 7.16
N THR A 111 2.22 0.02 6.67
CA THR A 111 2.87 0.66 5.53
C THR A 111 2.03 0.52 4.26
N ALA A 112 1.54 -0.69 3.96
CA ALA A 112 0.79 -0.96 2.73
C ALA A 112 -0.59 -0.32 2.72
N ASN A 113 -1.36 -0.49 3.80
CA ASN A 113 -2.80 -0.16 3.80
C ASN A 113 -3.11 1.22 4.37
N LEU A 114 -2.28 1.73 5.29
CA LEU A 114 -2.57 3.00 5.96
C LEU A 114 -1.70 4.12 5.41
N TRP A 115 -0.38 3.93 5.35
CA TRP A 115 0.51 5.03 5.04
C TRP A 115 0.70 5.27 3.53
N LEU A 116 1.21 4.28 2.77
CA LEU A 116 1.46 4.46 1.33
C LEU A 116 0.15 4.70 0.57
N ALA A 117 -0.93 3.98 0.92
CA ALA A 117 -2.24 4.17 0.30
C ALA A 117 -2.77 5.61 0.49
N LYS A 118 -2.67 6.17 1.71
CA LYS A 118 -3.06 7.57 1.98
C LYS A 118 -2.16 8.56 1.24
N LYS A 119 -0.84 8.33 1.23
CA LYS A 119 0.14 9.22 0.57
C LYS A 119 -0.10 9.32 -0.94
N LEU A 120 -0.26 8.17 -1.62
CA LEU A 120 -0.55 8.12 -3.05
C LEU A 120 -1.92 8.72 -3.41
N SER A 121 -2.92 8.57 -2.53
CA SER A 121 -4.23 9.18 -2.74
C SER A 121 -4.16 10.72 -2.65
N ARG A 122 -3.39 11.26 -1.70
CA ARG A 122 -3.16 12.71 -1.58
C ARG A 122 -2.45 13.28 -2.82
N GLU A 123 -1.46 12.57 -3.35
CA GLU A 123 -0.71 13.00 -4.54
C GLU A 123 -1.54 12.98 -5.84
N LYS A 124 -2.47 12.02 -5.97
CA LYS A 124 -3.43 12.00 -7.08
C LYS A 124 -4.38 13.19 -7.04
N LEU A 125 -4.89 13.53 -5.87
CA LEU A 125 -5.80 14.68 -5.69
C LEU A 125 -5.09 16.00 -6.02
N SER A 126 -3.84 16.19 -5.54
CA SER A 126 -3.09 17.42 -5.82
C SER A 126 -2.71 17.59 -7.29
N SER A 127 -2.54 16.48 -8.02
CA SER A 127 -2.27 16.51 -9.47
C SER A 127 -3.51 16.88 -10.27
N GLN A 128 -4.70 16.47 -9.81
CA GLN A 128 -5.97 16.77 -10.48
C GLN A 128 -6.34 18.26 -10.36
N ASP A 129 -6.18 18.85 -9.17
CA ASP A 129 -6.49 20.27 -8.93
C ASP A 129 -5.64 21.22 -9.80
N ARG A 130 -4.41 20.79 -10.15
CA ARG A 130 -3.53 21.55 -11.05
C ARG A 130 -3.94 21.48 -12.52
N ALA A 131 -4.63 20.42 -12.94
CA ALA A 131 -5.06 20.26 -14.33
C ALA A 131 -6.30 21.10 -14.66
N ASP A 132 -7.21 21.29 -13.69
CA ASP A 132 -8.49 21.97 -13.92
C ASP A 132 -8.40 23.50 -13.80
N GLY A 133 -7.22 24.07 -13.49
CA GLY A 133 -6.97 25.52 -13.53
C GLY A 133 -7.82 26.36 -12.57
N ASN A 134 -8.69 25.75 -11.76
CA ASN A 134 -9.48 26.41 -10.75
C ASN A 134 -8.65 26.56 -9.48
N SER A 135 -7.63 27.43 -9.55
CA SER A 135 -6.77 27.81 -8.44
C SER A 135 -7.58 28.57 -7.40
N THR A 136 -8.38 27.86 -6.62
CA THR A 136 -8.94 28.40 -5.37
C THR A 136 -7.78 28.40 -4.39
N ASP A 137 -7.14 29.56 -4.28
CA ASP A 137 -6.04 29.90 -3.39
C ASP A 137 -6.24 29.27 -2.00
N PRO A 138 -5.52 28.17 -1.67
CA PRO A 138 -5.62 27.55 -0.36
C PRO A 138 -4.65 28.30 0.56
N GLY A 139 -5.04 29.52 0.93
CA GLY A 139 -4.47 30.17 2.08
C GLY A 139 -5.02 29.51 3.33
N GLU A 140 -4.33 28.49 3.85
CA GLU A 140 -4.29 28.14 5.27
C GLU A 140 -3.25 27.05 5.54
N ASP A 141 -2.25 27.43 6.34
CA ASP A 141 -1.15 26.61 6.85
C ASP A 141 -1.64 25.31 7.49
N PRO A 142 -1.13 24.13 7.08
CA PRO A 142 -1.33 22.91 7.82
C PRO A 142 -0.27 22.83 8.92
N ASP A 143 -0.51 23.55 10.01
CA ASP A 143 -0.08 23.09 11.33
C ASP A 143 -0.90 21.81 11.64
N GLU A 144 -0.54 20.70 10.98
CA GLU A 144 -1.11 19.36 11.18
C GLU A 144 -0.59 18.76 12.50
N ASP A 145 -0.69 19.55 13.58
CA ASP A 145 -0.45 19.11 14.95
C ASP A 145 -1.78 18.79 15.63
N GLY A 146 -2.18 17.53 15.45
CA GLY A 146 -2.88 16.80 16.50
C GLY A 146 -4.37 17.08 16.67
N ASN A 147 -5.22 16.61 15.76
CA ASN A 147 -6.58 16.24 16.13
C ASN A 147 -7.25 15.26 15.16
N GLU A 148 -6.69 14.07 14.95
CA GLU A 148 -7.56 12.94 14.57
C GLU A 148 -8.22 12.43 15.85
N GLY A 149 -9.27 13.15 16.24
CA GLY A 149 -10.33 12.64 17.09
C GLY A 149 -10.90 11.38 16.46
N PHE A 150 -10.24 10.26 16.69
CA PHE A 150 -10.87 8.96 16.67
C PHE A 150 -11.76 8.92 17.92
N SER A 151 -12.87 9.67 17.87
CA SER A 151 -14.01 9.45 18.73
C SER A 151 -14.47 8.05 18.43
N GLU A 152 -13.93 7.12 19.22
CA GLU A 152 -14.53 5.85 19.56
C GLU A 152 -16.04 6.08 19.65
N GLY A 153 -16.75 5.61 18.63
CA GLY A 153 -18.20 5.71 18.55
C GLY A 153 -18.74 5.12 19.84
N GLN A 154 -19.19 6.01 20.71
CA GLN A 154 -19.92 5.71 21.92
C GLN A 154 -21.05 4.76 21.51
N GLU A 155 -20.91 3.49 21.86
CA GLU A 155 -21.96 2.49 21.76
C GLU A 155 -23.16 3.06 22.53
N ARG A 156 -24.11 3.65 21.79
CA ARG A 156 -25.44 3.89 22.30
C ARG A 156 -26.04 2.51 22.54
N GLY A 157 -25.95 2.08 23.80
CA GLY A 157 -26.70 0.97 24.33
C GLY A 157 -28.19 1.21 24.09
N HIS A 158 -28.70 0.69 22.98
CA HIS A 158 -30.11 0.41 22.85
C HIS A 158 -30.40 -0.81 23.73
N LYS A 159 -30.72 -0.52 24.99
CA LYS A 159 -31.43 -1.44 25.88
C LYS A 159 -32.84 -1.65 25.30
N VAL A 160 -32.98 -2.60 24.37
CA VAL A 160 -34.30 -3.13 23.98
C VAL A 160 -34.65 -4.22 24.97
N GLU A 161 -35.32 -3.81 26.02
CA GLU A 161 -36.12 -4.68 26.87
C GLU A 161 -37.44 -4.92 26.15
N GLN A 162 -37.65 -6.13 25.60
CA GLN A 162 -39.00 -6.68 25.36
C GLN A 162 -38.99 -8.18 25.03
N LYS A 163 -39.40 -8.96 26.05
CA LYS A 163 -40.39 -10.06 26.07
C LYS A 163 -40.23 -11.27 25.12
N PRO A 164 -40.21 -12.51 25.65
CA PRO A 164 -40.34 -13.72 24.85
C PRO A 164 -41.83 -14.03 24.58
N GLU A 165 -42.24 -14.04 23.32
CA GLU A 165 -43.49 -14.66 22.89
C GLU A 165 -43.22 -15.88 22.00
N TYR A 166 -43.75 -17.02 22.45
CA TYR A 166 -43.85 -18.27 21.73
C TYR A 166 -44.85 -18.17 20.57
N ARG A 167 -44.46 -18.55 19.35
CA ARG A 167 -45.29 -19.25 18.32
C ARG A 167 -44.41 -19.51 17.09
N LYS A 168 -44.01 -20.74 16.79
CA LYS A 168 -44.75 -21.82 16.10
C LYS A 168 -45.10 -21.47 14.63
N SER A 169 -44.30 -22.07 13.73
CA SER A 169 -44.64 -22.54 12.37
C SER A 169 -45.11 -21.53 11.32
N SER A 170 -44.36 -21.40 10.21
CA SER A 170 -44.64 -22.03 8.90
C SER A 170 -44.10 -21.23 7.70
N SER A 171 -43.71 -22.00 6.69
CA SER A 171 -43.17 -21.63 5.37
C SER A 171 -44.07 -20.71 4.55
N ALA A 172 -43.50 -19.82 3.73
CA ALA A 172 -43.84 -19.66 2.31
C ALA A 172 -43.01 -18.55 1.61
N LEU A 173 -42.77 -18.80 0.32
CA LEU A 173 -42.08 -18.00 -0.70
C LEU A 173 -42.80 -16.68 -1.05
N ASN A 174 -42.04 -15.63 -1.42
CA ASN A 174 -42.15 -14.81 -2.67
C ASN A 174 -41.53 -13.37 -2.58
N PRO A 175 -41.29 -12.67 -3.72
CA PRO A 175 -39.97 -12.09 -4.09
C PRO A 175 -39.94 -10.52 -4.13
N PRO A 176 -38.99 -9.82 -4.81
CA PRO A 176 -38.54 -8.46 -4.46
C PRO A 176 -39.25 -7.30 -5.21
N SER A 177 -39.21 -6.11 -4.60
CA SER A 177 -39.51 -4.80 -5.19
C SER A 177 -38.47 -3.81 -4.64
N ASN A 178 -37.51 -3.29 -5.41
CA ASN A 178 -37.57 -2.26 -6.45
C ASN A 178 -37.92 -0.82 -5.96
N ARG A 179 -37.04 0.10 -6.38
CA ARG A 179 -37.15 1.56 -6.59
C ARG A 179 -36.83 2.58 -5.48
N ASN A 180 -35.88 3.45 -5.91
CA ASN A 180 -35.80 4.91 -5.77
C ASN A 180 -35.52 5.46 -4.36
N GLY A 181 -34.62 6.42 -4.14
CA GLY A 181 -34.19 7.55 -4.97
C GLY A 181 -34.44 8.82 -4.14
N GLY A 182 -33.42 9.66 -3.92
CA GLY A 182 -33.56 10.93 -3.20
C GLY A 182 -32.23 11.39 -2.62
N THR A 183 -31.47 12.22 -3.33
CA THR A 183 -31.50 13.70 -3.36
C THR A 183 -30.55 14.33 -2.35
N CYS A 184 -29.60 15.05 -2.93
CA CYS A 184 -28.58 15.88 -2.33
C CYS A 184 -29.22 17.16 -1.78
N THR A 185 -28.85 17.56 -0.56
CA THR A 185 -29.08 18.91 -0.05
C THR A 185 -27.75 19.50 0.37
N ALA A 186 -27.28 20.45 -0.43
CA ALA A 186 -26.21 21.36 -0.09
C ALA A 186 -26.71 22.43 0.91
N SER A 187 -25.84 22.82 1.83
CA SER A 187 -25.91 24.04 2.64
C SER A 187 -24.44 24.40 2.90
N GLY A 188 -23.94 25.59 2.64
CA GLY A 188 -24.57 26.91 2.67
C GLY A 188 -23.69 27.76 3.59
N SER A 189 -22.78 28.50 2.97
CA SER A 189 -21.66 29.26 3.54
C SER A 189 -22.07 30.35 4.55
N GLN A 190 -21.18 30.65 5.51
CA GLN A 190 -21.02 32.01 6.06
C GLN A 190 -19.54 32.29 6.32
N SER A 191 -19.02 33.32 5.64
CA SER A 191 -17.65 33.84 5.74
C SER A 191 -17.65 35.11 6.61
N THR A 192 -16.70 35.23 7.53
CA THR A 192 -16.38 36.46 8.27
C THR A 192 -15.04 37.01 7.80
N MET A 193 -15.01 38.32 7.52
CA MET A 193 -13.86 39.02 6.99
C MET A 193 -12.95 39.49 8.13
N SER A 194 -11.64 39.38 7.96
CA SER A 194 -10.68 40.14 8.77
C SER A 194 -9.42 40.47 7.98
N SER A 195 -9.12 41.76 8.01
CA SER A 195 -8.02 42.45 7.34
C SER A 195 -6.78 42.46 8.24
N SER A 196 -5.60 42.19 7.69
CA SER A 196 -4.36 42.70 8.29
C SER A 196 -3.23 42.77 7.27
N SER A 197 -2.75 44.00 7.10
CA SER A 197 -1.59 44.41 6.32
C SER A 197 -0.29 43.87 6.92
N GLY A 198 0.60 43.33 6.09
CA GLY A 198 1.94 42.91 6.49
C GLY A 198 2.95 43.13 5.36
N VAL A 199 3.97 43.92 5.65
CA VAL A 199 4.99 44.48 4.75
C VAL A 199 6.06 43.43 4.42
N VAL A 200 6.43 43.29 3.14
CA VAL A 200 7.57 42.47 2.65
C VAL A 200 8.77 43.36 2.33
N PRO A 201 10.00 43.04 2.78
CA PRO A 201 11.22 43.59 2.20
C PRO A 201 11.78 42.70 1.09
N ALA A 202 12.20 43.35 0.01
CA ALA A 202 12.86 42.81 -1.17
C ALA A 202 14.31 42.37 -0.89
N SER A 203 14.76 41.30 -1.56
CA SER A 203 16.19 41.00 -1.83
C SER A 203 16.29 40.07 -3.04
N GLN A 204 16.76 40.60 -4.18
CA GLN A 204 18.07 40.32 -4.79
C GLN A 204 18.24 38.85 -5.24
N ALA A 205 18.05 38.56 -6.53
CA ALA A 205 19.01 38.70 -7.65
C ALA A 205 20.04 37.56 -7.74
N ALA A 206 19.89 36.70 -8.77
CA ALA A 206 20.98 35.92 -9.40
C ALA A 206 20.49 35.19 -10.67
N PRO A 207 21.40 34.81 -11.61
CA PRO A 207 21.20 34.94 -13.06
C PRO A 207 20.90 33.62 -13.82
N PRO A 208 20.49 33.71 -15.11
CA PRO A 208 20.17 32.56 -15.95
C PRO A 208 21.41 31.83 -16.48
N LEU A 209 21.41 30.51 -16.36
CA LEU A 209 22.44 29.64 -16.94
C LEU A 209 22.16 29.38 -18.44
N ARG A 210 23.26 29.53 -19.17
CA ARG A 210 23.43 29.49 -20.61
C ARG A 210 22.83 28.26 -21.30
N GLN A 211 22.06 28.56 -22.35
CA GLN A 211 21.67 27.66 -23.43
C GLN A 211 22.89 27.42 -24.34
N VAL A 212 23.30 26.16 -24.51
CA VAL A 212 24.34 25.76 -25.45
C VAL A 212 23.67 25.18 -26.70
N CYS A 213 23.78 25.93 -27.80
CA CYS A 213 23.55 25.43 -29.15
C CYS A 213 24.70 24.49 -29.56
N GLY A 214 24.36 23.27 -29.98
CA GLY A 214 25.21 22.41 -30.81
C GLY A 214 24.35 21.87 -31.94
N SER A 215 24.45 22.45 -33.14
CA SER A 215 25.34 22.03 -34.23
C SER A 215 24.69 20.97 -35.12
N LYS A 216 24.16 21.51 -36.23
CA LYS A 216 23.76 20.83 -37.46
C LYS A 216 24.83 19.83 -37.92
N GLN A 217 24.41 18.63 -38.29
CA GLN A 217 25.08 17.85 -39.32
C GLN A 217 24.06 17.46 -40.38
N ASP A 218 24.12 18.23 -41.46
CA ASP A 218 23.64 17.85 -42.78
C ASP A 218 24.41 16.62 -43.26
N ALA A 219 23.71 15.57 -43.69
CA ALA A 219 24.27 14.55 -44.57
C ALA A 219 23.19 14.07 -45.56
N PRO A 220 23.58 13.76 -46.81
CA PRO A 220 22.70 13.87 -47.96
C PRO A 220 21.91 12.60 -48.27
N SER A 221 20.69 12.83 -48.77
CA SER A 221 19.89 11.84 -49.49
C SER A 221 20.55 11.43 -50.81
N PRO A 222 20.38 10.16 -51.22
CA PRO A 222 20.32 9.84 -52.64
C PRO A 222 18.94 9.28 -53.02
N SER A 223 18.43 9.88 -54.09
CA SER A 223 17.14 9.69 -54.72
C SER A 223 16.95 8.30 -55.33
N LEU A 224 15.74 7.77 -55.09
CA LEU A 224 14.79 7.24 -56.07
C LEU A 224 15.33 6.46 -57.28
N LYS A 225 15.06 5.15 -57.30
CA LYS A 225 14.66 4.45 -58.52
C LYS A 225 13.35 3.68 -58.27
N SER A 226 12.29 4.24 -58.84
CA SER A 226 10.97 3.64 -58.97
C SER A 226 11.04 2.43 -59.90
N SER A 227 10.47 1.31 -59.48
CA SER A 227 10.18 0.17 -60.37
C SER A 227 8.92 -0.53 -59.88
N SER A 228 7.83 -0.24 -60.60
CA SER A 228 6.79 -1.17 -61.03
C SER A 228 6.10 -2.06 -59.98
N THR A 229 4.97 -1.56 -59.50
CA THR A 229 3.63 -2.18 -59.61
C THR A 229 3.57 -3.71 -59.75
N GLN A 230 3.40 -4.41 -58.64
CA GLN A 230 2.51 -5.57 -58.52
C GLN A 230 1.94 -5.55 -57.10
N SER A 231 0.67 -5.18 -56.96
CA SER A 231 -0.07 -5.26 -55.70
C SER A 231 -0.20 -6.73 -55.30
N PRO A 232 0.46 -7.20 -54.23
CA PRO A 232 0.21 -8.53 -53.73
C PRO A 232 -1.18 -8.50 -53.10
N GLN A 233 -2.08 -9.35 -53.56
CA GLN A 233 -3.28 -9.68 -52.79
C GLN A 233 -2.80 -10.09 -51.39
N ALA A 234 -3.14 -9.27 -50.40
CA ALA A 234 -2.83 -9.51 -49.01
C ALA A 234 -3.63 -10.73 -48.53
N SER A 235 -3.09 -11.93 -48.75
CA SER A 235 -3.53 -13.13 -48.06
C SER A 235 -3.40 -12.86 -46.56
N SER A 236 -4.54 -12.65 -45.90
CA SER A 236 -4.70 -12.38 -44.45
C SER A 236 -4.32 -13.57 -43.56
N ASN A 237 -3.28 -14.33 -43.92
CA ASN A 237 -2.79 -15.49 -43.20
C ASN A 237 -1.58 -15.17 -42.29
N SER A 238 -1.25 -13.88 -42.07
CA SER A 238 -0.13 -13.48 -41.21
C SER A 238 -0.37 -13.71 -39.70
N ARG A 239 -1.57 -14.19 -39.31
CA ARG A 239 -1.91 -14.48 -37.91
C ARG A 239 -1.32 -15.81 -37.37
N GLN A 240 -0.59 -16.57 -38.18
CA GLN A 240 -0.22 -17.96 -37.88
C GLN A 240 1.26 -18.21 -37.58
N ARG A 241 2.01 -17.20 -37.12
CA ARG A 241 3.26 -17.44 -36.39
C ARG A 241 3.00 -17.45 -34.87
N ARG A 242 2.09 -18.32 -34.44
CA ARG A 242 1.78 -18.48 -33.01
C ARG A 242 2.82 -19.42 -32.40
N CYS A 243 3.41 -18.97 -31.30
CA CYS A 243 4.47 -19.60 -30.54
C CYS A 243 4.21 -21.11 -30.28
N PRO A 244 4.95 -22.04 -30.92
CA PRO A 244 4.64 -23.47 -30.84
C PRO A 244 4.91 -24.09 -29.46
N HIS A 245 5.65 -23.40 -28.60
CA HIS A 245 5.93 -23.81 -27.23
C HIS A 245 4.79 -23.52 -26.27
N LEU A 246 3.90 -22.58 -26.62
CA LEU A 246 2.74 -22.25 -25.79
C LEU A 246 1.62 -23.26 -26.07
N PRO A 247 0.92 -23.76 -25.02
CA PRO A 247 -0.23 -24.62 -25.20
C PRO A 247 -1.29 -23.94 -26.06
N LYS A 248 -2.03 -24.72 -26.86
CA LYS A 248 -3.00 -24.19 -27.84
C LYS A 248 -3.93 -23.14 -27.25
N PHE A 249 -4.43 -23.37 -26.05
CA PHE A 249 -5.32 -22.45 -25.34
C PHE A 249 -4.71 -21.04 -25.17
N PHE A 250 -3.44 -20.94 -24.80
CA PHE A 250 -2.73 -19.65 -24.65
C PHE A 250 -2.49 -18.95 -25.99
N THR A 251 -2.52 -19.70 -27.08
CA THR A 251 -2.36 -19.14 -28.42
C THR A 251 -3.67 -18.81 -29.08
N GLU A 252 -4.76 -19.53 -28.81
CA GLU A 252 -6.07 -19.38 -29.47
C GLU A 252 -6.74 -18.06 -29.10
N ASP A 253 -6.67 -17.72 -27.81
CA ASP A 253 -7.31 -16.56 -27.22
C ASP A 253 -6.38 -15.33 -27.25
N GLU A 254 -6.82 -14.27 -27.93
CA GLU A 254 -5.99 -13.08 -28.18
C GLU A 254 -5.69 -12.29 -26.91
N ASP A 255 -6.64 -12.23 -25.98
CA ASP A 255 -6.48 -11.50 -24.71
C ASP A 255 -5.49 -12.23 -23.79
N VAL A 256 -5.62 -13.57 -23.69
CA VAL A 256 -4.68 -14.42 -22.94
C VAL A 256 -3.27 -14.33 -23.53
N TYR A 257 -3.15 -14.40 -24.86
CA TYR A 257 -1.86 -14.29 -25.54
C TYR A 257 -1.19 -12.93 -25.28
N ASN A 258 -1.96 -11.84 -25.37
CA ASN A 258 -1.45 -10.49 -25.12
C ASN A 258 -1.01 -10.31 -23.66
N ALA A 259 -1.76 -10.87 -22.70
CA ALA A 259 -1.35 -10.91 -21.30
C ALA A 259 -0.03 -11.65 -21.14
N CYS A 260 0.09 -12.86 -21.71
CA CYS A 260 1.33 -13.64 -21.66
C CYS A 260 2.53 -12.89 -22.28
N ARG A 261 2.31 -12.23 -23.42
CA ARG A 261 3.33 -11.42 -24.09
C ARG A 261 3.83 -10.28 -23.21
N LYS A 262 2.94 -9.59 -22.49
CA LYS A 262 3.30 -8.49 -21.58
C LYS A 262 4.23 -8.93 -20.45
N TYR A 263 4.15 -10.20 -20.03
CA TYR A 263 4.96 -10.79 -18.97
C TYR A 263 6.18 -11.56 -19.49
N GLY A 264 6.48 -11.48 -20.79
CA GLY A 264 7.59 -12.23 -21.39
C GLY A 264 7.34 -13.73 -21.56
N LEU A 265 6.14 -14.21 -21.20
CA LEU A 265 5.73 -15.63 -21.29
C LEU A 265 5.49 -16.09 -22.74
N ALA A 266 5.42 -15.16 -23.70
CA ALA A 266 5.33 -15.49 -25.12
C ALA A 266 6.66 -15.95 -25.73
N SER A 267 7.77 -15.84 -25.00
CA SER A 267 9.08 -16.33 -25.42
C SER A 267 9.32 -17.74 -24.87
N PRO A 268 10.02 -18.64 -25.60
CA PRO A 268 10.30 -19.98 -25.11
C PRO A 268 11.01 -19.98 -23.75
N ALA A 269 12.05 -19.15 -23.61
CA ALA A 269 12.81 -19.02 -22.37
C ALA A 269 11.96 -18.48 -21.21
N GLY A 270 11.11 -17.46 -21.47
CA GLY A 270 10.22 -16.91 -20.44
C GLY A 270 9.16 -17.92 -19.99
N TRP A 271 8.63 -18.72 -20.92
CA TRP A 271 7.69 -19.79 -20.60
C TRP A 271 8.33 -20.90 -19.79
N GLU A 272 9.53 -21.36 -20.16
CA GLU A 272 10.27 -22.36 -19.39
C GLU A 272 10.63 -21.87 -17.99
N LEU A 273 11.10 -20.63 -17.85
CA LEU A 273 11.36 -20.01 -16.55
C LEU A 273 10.10 -19.98 -15.68
N PHE A 274 8.96 -19.61 -16.26
CA PHE A 274 7.68 -19.62 -15.58
C PHE A 274 7.25 -21.03 -15.14
N LEU A 275 7.47 -22.06 -15.96
CA LEU A 275 7.16 -23.43 -15.57
C LEU A 275 8.07 -23.97 -14.46
N HIS A 276 9.30 -23.45 -14.32
CA HIS A 276 10.25 -23.86 -13.27
C HIS A 276 10.24 -22.97 -12.02
N SER A 277 9.53 -21.84 -12.04
CA SER A 277 9.43 -20.96 -10.87
C SER A 277 8.69 -21.63 -9.72
N ASP A 278 8.70 -21.04 -8.53
CA ASP A 278 7.93 -21.59 -7.42
C ASP A 278 6.42 -21.50 -7.69
N ILE A 279 5.63 -22.39 -7.07
CA ILE A 279 4.16 -22.42 -7.22
C ILE A 279 3.56 -21.05 -6.87
N SER A 280 4.04 -20.41 -5.80
CA SER A 280 3.58 -19.09 -5.38
C SER A 280 3.84 -18.01 -6.42
N GLU A 281 5.00 -18.01 -7.08
CA GLU A 281 5.32 -17.03 -8.13
C GLU A 281 4.44 -17.24 -9.37
N ARG A 282 4.17 -18.50 -9.73
CA ARG A 282 3.24 -18.80 -10.83
C ARG A 282 1.83 -18.31 -10.53
N GLU A 283 1.33 -18.61 -9.34
CA GLU A 283 -0.01 -18.19 -8.88
C GLU A 283 -0.12 -16.66 -8.86
N ASP A 284 0.89 -15.95 -8.35
CA ASP A 284 0.92 -14.49 -8.32
C ASP A 284 0.80 -13.88 -9.72
N ILE A 285 1.50 -14.44 -10.71
CA ILE A 285 1.44 -13.98 -12.11
C ILE A 285 0.04 -14.23 -12.71
N LEU A 286 -0.53 -15.43 -12.49
CA LEU A 286 -1.85 -15.77 -13.00
C LEU A 286 -2.95 -14.94 -12.32
N ASP A 287 -2.86 -14.73 -11.02
CA ASP A 287 -3.75 -13.87 -10.24
C ASP A 287 -3.67 -12.43 -10.73
N HIS A 288 -2.47 -11.96 -11.07
CA HIS A 288 -2.32 -10.63 -11.63
C HIS A 288 -3.07 -10.48 -12.97
N PHE A 289 -3.08 -11.50 -13.84
CA PHE A 289 -3.88 -11.46 -15.08
C PHE A 289 -5.37 -11.30 -14.78
N PHE A 290 -5.86 -11.99 -13.76
CA PHE A 290 -7.24 -11.95 -13.33
C PHE A 290 -7.62 -10.62 -12.67
N ILE A 291 -6.82 -10.16 -11.70
CA ILE A 291 -7.05 -8.92 -10.94
C ILE A 291 -7.04 -7.71 -11.88
N THR A 292 -6.11 -7.67 -12.84
CA THR A 292 -6.05 -6.60 -13.85
C THR A 292 -7.08 -6.73 -14.96
N ARG A 293 -7.97 -7.74 -14.89
CA ARG A 293 -9.02 -8.01 -15.87
C ARG A 293 -8.49 -8.20 -17.29
N GLN A 294 -7.24 -8.65 -17.43
CA GLN A 294 -6.69 -9.04 -18.73
C GLN A 294 -7.29 -10.35 -19.21
N VAL A 295 -7.79 -11.17 -18.28
CA VAL A 295 -8.51 -12.42 -18.57
C VAL A 295 -9.79 -12.50 -17.75
N SER A 296 -10.82 -13.10 -18.31
CA SER A 296 -12.07 -13.42 -17.65
C SER A 296 -11.89 -14.51 -16.58
N PRO A 297 -12.82 -14.64 -15.61
CA PRO A 297 -12.77 -15.72 -14.61
C PRO A 297 -12.73 -17.12 -15.22
N ILE A 298 -13.37 -17.33 -16.38
CA ILE A 298 -13.42 -18.62 -17.07
C ILE A 298 -12.05 -18.92 -17.69
N GLN A 299 -11.45 -17.93 -18.37
CA GLN A 299 -10.10 -18.06 -18.93
C GLN A 299 -9.08 -18.33 -17.81
N TYR A 300 -9.10 -17.58 -16.71
CA TYR A 300 -8.20 -17.78 -15.57
C TYR A 300 -8.25 -19.21 -15.02
N ARG A 301 -9.44 -19.74 -14.72
CA ARG A 301 -9.59 -21.13 -14.22
C ARG A 301 -9.02 -22.15 -15.19
N ARG A 302 -9.18 -21.92 -16.49
CA ARG A 302 -8.62 -22.78 -17.53
C ARG A 302 -7.10 -22.64 -17.61
N MET A 303 -6.54 -21.43 -17.51
CA MET A 303 -5.09 -21.20 -17.46
C MET A 303 -4.45 -21.96 -16.30
N VAL A 304 -4.99 -21.81 -15.08
CA VAL A 304 -4.50 -22.50 -13.88
C VAL A 304 -4.51 -24.02 -14.09
N LYS A 305 -5.60 -24.57 -14.61
CA LYS A 305 -5.72 -26.00 -14.88
C LYS A 305 -4.66 -26.51 -15.89
N GLU A 306 -4.45 -25.77 -16.98
CA GLU A 306 -3.46 -26.14 -18.01
C GLU A 306 -2.02 -26.02 -17.47
N VAL A 307 -1.70 -24.97 -16.71
CA VAL A 307 -0.37 -24.79 -16.12
C VAL A 307 -0.06 -25.91 -15.12
N LEU A 308 -1.01 -26.26 -14.24
CA LEU A 308 -0.83 -27.38 -13.31
C LEU A 308 -0.61 -28.70 -14.05
N ALA A 309 -1.40 -28.97 -15.09
CA ALA A 309 -1.25 -30.18 -15.89
C ALA A 309 0.11 -30.26 -16.62
N LEU A 310 0.72 -29.13 -16.96
CA LEU A 310 2.06 -29.08 -17.56
C LEU A 310 3.16 -29.26 -16.52
N CYS A 311 3.01 -28.69 -15.34
CA CYS A 311 3.95 -28.88 -14.24
C CYS A 311 3.97 -30.34 -13.75
N ASP A 312 2.83 -31.03 -13.75
CA ASP A 312 2.74 -32.45 -13.36
C ASP A 312 3.41 -33.41 -14.37
N GLN A 313 3.68 -32.94 -15.60
CA GLN A 313 4.33 -33.73 -16.66
C GLN A 313 5.85 -33.58 -16.69
N GLN A 314 6.43 -32.67 -15.91
CA GLN A 314 7.87 -32.43 -15.80
C GLN A 314 8.48 -33.26 -14.67
#